data_AF-A0AAV0XS55-F1
#
_entry.id   AF-A0AAV0XS55-F1
#
_cell.length_a   1.000
_cell.length_b   1.000
_cell.length_c   1.000
_cell.angle_alpha   90.00
_cell.angle_beta   90.00
_cell.angle_gamma   90.00
#
_symmetry.space_group_name_H-M   'P 1'
#
loop_
_entity.id
_entity.type
_entity.pdbx_description
1 polymer ?
#
loop_
_entity_poly.entity_id
_entity_poly.type
_entity_poly.pdbx_seq_one_letter_code
_entity_poly.pdbx_strand_id
1 'polypeptide(L)'
;MKLIKASCALQNWIRKSNSTSSISVDIEDYESGCIIPGTWRNDVGSEGIVPLRATQERHFIHEARQKREELADYFIGEGAVNWQHKMIH
;
A
#
# COMPACT_ATOMS: atom_id res chain seq x y z
N MET A 1 -9.19 -24.01 -16.13
CA MET A 1 -8.26 -23.23 -16.99
C MET A 1 -8.92 -22.17 -17.89
N LYS A 2 -10.11 -22.40 -18.47
CA LYS A 2 -10.75 -21.42 -19.39
C LYS A 2 -11.08 -20.08 -18.72
N LEU A 3 -11.60 -20.12 -17.50
CA LEU A 3 -11.96 -18.91 -16.73
C LEU A 3 -10.74 -18.03 -16.45
N ILE A 4 -9.64 -18.62 -15.95
CA ILE A 4 -8.39 -17.90 -15.66
C ILE A 4 -7.85 -17.22 -16.93
N LYS A 5 -7.81 -17.93 -18.06
CA LYS A 5 -7.33 -17.37 -19.33
C LYS A 5 -8.23 -16.24 -19.82
N ALA A 6 -9.54 -16.36 -19.68
CA ALA A 6 -10.49 -15.31 -20.02
C ALA A 6 -10.32 -14.07 -19.13
N SER A 7 -10.14 -14.26 -17.81
CA SER A 7 -9.86 -13.18 -16.86
C SER A 7 -8.54 -12.47 -17.19
N CYS A 8 -7.47 -13.21 -17.48
CA CYS A 8 -6.19 -12.62 -17.89
C CYS A 8 -6.30 -11.88 -19.22
N ALA A 9 -6.99 -12.45 -20.21
CA ALA A 9 -7.19 -11.79 -21.51
C ALA A 9 -7.99 -10.48 -21.37
N LEU A 10 -9.03 -10.48 -20.54
CA LEU A 10 -9.83 -9.30 -20.23
C LEU A 10 -9.00 -8.23 -19.51
N GLN A 11 -8.25 -8.61 -18.47
CA GLN A 11 -7.36 -7.70 -17.74
C GLN A 11 -6.32 -7.05 -18.68
N ASN A 12 -5.73 -7.86 -19.56
CA ASN A 12 -4.74 -7.39 -20.53
C ASN A 12 -5.36 -6.44 -21.56
N TRP A 13 -6.58 -6.72 -22.01
CA TRP A 13 -7.31 -5.84 -22.93
C TRP A 13 -7.64 -4.50 -22.27
N ILE A 14 -8.16 -4.52 -21.04
CA ILE A 14 -8.48 -3.31 -20.25
C ILE A 14 -7.22 -2.45 -20.05
N ARG A 15 -6.09 -3.05 -19.68
CA ARG A 15 -4.80 -2.33 -19.54
C ARG A 15 -4.29 -1.73 -20.86
N LYS A 16 -4.64 -2.33 -22.00
CA LYS A 16 -4.23 -1.84 -23.32
C LYS A 16 -5.17 -0.75 -23.85
N SER A 17 -6.46 -0.85 -23.56
CA SER A 17 -7.48 0.12 -24.00
C SER A 17 -7.48 1.39 -23.14
N ASN A 18 -7.26 1.25 -21.83
CA ASN A 18 -7.15 2.35 -20.90
C ASN A 18 -5.67 2.76 -20.84
N SER A 19 -5.25 3.57 -21.83
CA SER A 19 -3.87 4.05 -21.98
C SER A 19 -3.38 4.97 -20.85
N THR A 20 -4.24 5.30 -19.88
CA THR A 20 -3.80 5.92 -18.65
C THR A 20 -2.96 4.89 -17.91
N SER A 21 -1.65 5.12 -17.89
CA SER A 21 -0.72 4.54 -16.93
C SER A 21 -1.12 4.97 -15.52
N SER A 22 -2.29 4.52 -15.06
CA SER A 22 -2.79 4.80 -13.72
C SER A 22 -1.99 3.92 -12.80
N ILE A 23 -0.97 4.50 -12.19
CA ILE A 23 -0.25 3.91 -11.07
C ILE A 23 -1.32 3.70 -9.98
N SER A 24 -1.87 2.50 -9.86
CA SER A 24 -3.05 2.27 -9.00
C SER A 24 -2.74 2.37 -7.51
N VAL A 25 -1.46 2.29 -7.14
CA VAL A 25 -0.94 2.31 -5.78
C VAL A 25 0.31 3.19 -5.74
N ASP A 26 0.68 3.70 -4.57
CA ASP A 26 1.91 4.50 -4.45
C ASP A 26 3.14 3.65 -4.87
N ILE A 27 4.05 4.23 -5.66
CA ILE A 27 5.29 3.58 -6.13
C ILE A 27 6.48 4.39 -5.63
N GLU A 28 7.44 3.72 -5.00
CA GLU A 28 8.71 4.33 -4.64
C GLU A 28 9.61 4.43 -5.88
N ASP A 29 10.12 5.62 -6.15
CA ASP A 29 11.21 5.84 -7.10
C ASP A 29 12.55 5.63 -6.37
N TYR A 30 13.21 4.52 -6.66
CA TYR A 30 14.49 4.15 -6.04
C TYR A 30 15.64 5.10 -6.38
N GLU A 31 15.55 5.88 -7.47
CA GLU A 31 16.61 6.83 -7.83
C GLU A 31 16.49 8.13 -7.05
N SER A 32 15.27 8.65 -6.87
CA SER A 32 15.03 9.90 -6.15
C SER A 32 14.67 9.73 -4.67
N GLY A 33 14.34 8.51 -4.23
CA GLY A 33 13.79 8.22 -2.90
C GLY A 33 12.39 8.81 -2.68
N CYS A 34 11.74 9.32 -3.74
CA CYS A 34 10.42 9.93 -3.64
C CYS A 34 9.32 8.88 -3.85
N ILE A 35 8.20 9.08 -3.14
CA ILE A 35 6.98 8.32 -3.41
C ILE A 35 6.20 8.99 -4.54
N ILE A 36 6.02 8.28 -5.66
CA ILE A 36 5.12 8.65 -6.74
C ILE A 36 3.69 8.29 -6.31
N PRO A 37 2.80 9.28 -6.11
CA PRO A 37 1.44 9.03 -5.64
C PRO A 37 0.64 8.22 -6.66
N GLY A 38 -0.08 7.21 -6.17
CA GLY A 38 -1.00 6.45 -7.00
C GLY A 38 -2.30 7.21 -7.27
N THR A 39 -2.94 6.87 -8.38
CA THR A 39 -4.20 7.46 -8.84
C THR A 39 -5.36 7.20 -7.89
N TRP A 40 -5.27 6.18 -7.01
CA TRP A 40 -6.26 5.92 -5.95
C TRP A 40 -6.47 7.11 -5.00
N ARG A 41 -5.48 8.01 -4.88
CA ARG A 41 -5.61 9.25 -4.09
C ARG A 41 -6.50 10.30 -4.77
N ASN A 42 -6.70 10.19 -6.08
CA ASN A 42 -7.56 11.09 -6.85
C ASN A 42 -9.02 10.62 -6.89
N ASP A 43 -9.30 9.42 -6.38
CA ASP A 43 -10.66 8.89 -6.28
C ASP A 43 -11.38 9.59 -5.12
N VAL A 44 -11.98 10.75 -5.40
CA VAL A 44 -12.81 11.51 -4.46
C VAL A 44 -14.29 11.15 -4.63
N GLY A 45 -14.97 10.83 -3.53
CA GLY A 45 -16.42 10.60 -3.49
C GLY A 45 -16.82 9.18 -3.09
N SER A 46 -18.02 8.74 -3.50
CA SER A 46 -18.61 7.43 -3.15
C SER A 46 -17.88 6.22 -3.76
N GLU A 47 -16.90 6.44 -4.63
CA GLU A 47 -16.16 5.38 -5.33
C GLU A 47 -14.72 5.19 -4.79
N GLY A 48 -14.27 6.06 -3.87
CA GLY A 48 -12.93 6.04 -3.28
C GLY A 48 -12.92 5.77 -1.77
N ILE A 49 -11.77 5.98 -1.13
CA ILE A 49 -11.65 5.84 0.34
C ILE A 49 -12.43 6.97 1.02
N VAL A 50 -13.56 6.62 1.64
CA VAL A 50 -14.38 7.58 2.39
C VAL A 50 -13.69 7.93 3.72
N PRO A 51 -13.64 9.23 4.11
CA PRO A 51 -13.13 9.62 5.41
C PRO A 51 -13.86 8.87 6.53
N LEU A 52 -13.12 8.05 7.28
CA LEU A 52 -13.67 7.40 8.46
C LEU A 52 -13.99 8.47 9.51
N ARG A 53 -15.16 8.36 10.14
CA ARG A 53 -15.48 9.21 11.29
C ARG A 53 -14.47 8.93 12.40
N ALA A 54 -13.98 9.98 13.04
CA ALA A 54 -13.13 9.85 14.21
C ALA A 54 -13.89 9.05 15.28
N THR A 55 -13.31 7.92 15.70
CA THR A 55 -13.83 7.13 16.82
C THR A 55 -13.65 7.94 18.11
N GLN A 56 -14.70 8.05 18.93
CA GLN A 56 -14.67 8.78 20.19
C GLN A 56 -13.86 8.07 21.29
N GLU A 57 -13.61 6.76 21.13
CA GLU A 57 -12.86 5.96 22.08
C GLU A 57 -11.36 6.26 21.99
N ARG A 58 -10.81 6.85 23.05
CA ARG A 58 -9.36 7.06 23.25
C ARG A 58 -8.65 5.81 23.83
N HIS A 59 -9.37 4.71 24.03
CA HIS A 59 -8.84 3.48 24.61
C HIS A 59 -8.32 2.58 23.49
N PHE A 60 -7.15 2.93 22.95
CA PHE A 60 -6.43 1.99 22.09
C PHE A 60 -6.21 0.70 22.91
N ILE A 61 -6.59 -0.45 22.34
CA ILE A 61 -6.51 -1.76 23.02
C ILE A 61 -5.05 -1.98 23.45
N HIS A 62 -4.77 -2.07 24.74
CA HIS A 62 -3.39 -2.18 25.28
C HIS A 62 -2.59 -3.28 24.59
N GLU A 63 -3.20 -4.44 24.38
CA GLU A 63 -2.63 -5.57 23.67
C GLU A 63 -2.18 -5.21 22.24
N ALA A 64 -2.92 -4.35 21.55
CA ALA A 64 -2.56 -3.89 20.22
C ALA A 64 -1.35 -2.93 20.23
N ARG A 65 -1.09 -2.17 21.30
CA ARG A 65 0.21 -1.44 21.44
C ARG A 65 1.30 -2.46 21.58
N GLN A 66 1.11 -3.36 22.53
CA GLN A 66 2.16 -4.27 22.95
C GLN A 66 2.63 -5.09 21.75
N LYS A 67 1.70 -5.62 20.94
CA LYS A 67 2.04 -6.29 19.67
C LYS A 67 2.76 -5.37 18.68
N ARG A 68 2.38 -4.10 18.55
CA ARG A 68 3.09 -3.16 17.66
C ARG A 68 4.50 -2.87 18.15
N GLU A 69 4.69 -2.72 19.46
CA GLU A 69 6.00 -2.49 20.09
C GLU A 69 6.89 -3.72 19.93
N GLU A 70 6.38 -4.92 20.24
CA GLU A 70 7.10 -6.20 20.06
C GLU A 70 7.54 -6.41 18.60
N LEU A 71 6.67 -6.12 17.62
CA LEU A 71 7.02 -6.23 16.20
C LEU A 71 8.06 -5.18 15.80
N ALA A 72 7.96 -3.95 16.29
CA ALA A 72 8.93 -2.90 16.01
C ALA A 72 10.32 -3.29 16.53
N ASP A 73 10.40 -3.78 17.76
CA ASP A 73 11.66 -4.24 18.36
C ASP A 73 12.25 -5.42 17.58
N TYR A 74 11.42 -6.38 17.17
CA TYR A 74 11.85 -7.52 16.36
C TYR A 74 12.45 -7.08 15.02
N PHE A 75 11.79 -6.20 14.27
CA PHE A 75 12.26 -5.75 12.95
C PHE A 75 13.42 -4.74 13.00
N ILE A 76 13.72 -4.17 14.17
CA ILE A 76 14.96 -3.41 14.39
C ILE A 76 16.12 -4.34 14.77
N GLY A 77 15.84 -5.44 15.48
CA GLY A 77 16.83 -6.41 15.94
C GLY A 77 16.94 -7.65 15.04
N GLU A 78 16.47 -8.79 15.55
CA GLU A 78 16.68 -10.12 14.94
C GLU A 78 16.02 -10.27 13.56
N GLY A 79 14.90 -9.58 13.34
CA GLY A 79 14.16 -9.56 12.09
C GLY A 79 14.69 -8.53 11.08
N ALA A 80 15.76 -7.81 11.40
CA ALA A 80 16.28 -6.76 10.52
C ALA A 80 16.83 -7.34 9.22
N VAL A 81 16.46 -6.71 8.11
CA VAL A 81 16.89 -7.12 6.77
C VAL A 81 18.07 -6.28 6.28
N ASN A 82 18.96 -6.89 5.51
CA ASN A 82 20.20 -6.27 5.03
C ASN A 82 20.01 -5.01 4.18
N TRP A 83 18.82 -4.79 3.64
CA TRP A 83 18.48 -3.62 2.83
C TRP A 83 17.77 -2.50 3.61
N GLN A 84 17.34 -2.75 4.85
CA GLN A 84 16.53 -1.82 5.66
C GLN A 84 17.20 -0.47 5.91
N HIS A 85 18.53 -0.46 6.06
CA HIS A 85 19.32 0.74 6.33
C HIS A 85 19.94 1.36 5.07
N LYS A 86 19.74 0.74 3.89
CA LYS A 86 20.36 1.23 2.64
C LYS A 86 19.76 2.55 2.16
N MET A 87 18.58 2.91 2.65
CA MET A 87 17.85 4.13 2.27
C MET A 87 17.88 5.20 3.38
N ILE A 88 18.67 5.00 4.43
CA ILE A 88 18.88 5.99 5.50
C ILE A 88 20.20 6.71 5.18
N HIS A 89 20.10 7.93 4.63
CA HIS A 89 21.22 8.85 4.39
C HIS A 89 21.13 10.07 5.30
#